data_AF-A0A0P0SJI2-F1
#
_entry.id   AF-A0A0P0SJI2-F1
#
_cell.length_a   1.000
_cell.length_b   1.000
_cell.length_c   1.000
_cell.angle_alpha   90.00
_cell.angle_beta   90.00
_cell.angle_gamma   90.00
#
_symmetry.space_group_name_H-M   'P 1'
#
loop_
_entity.id
_entity.type
_entity.pdbx_description
1 polymer ?
#
loop_
_entity_poly.entity_id
_entity_poly.type
_entity_poly.pdbx_seq_one_letter_code
_entity_poly.pdbx_strand_id
1 'polypeptide(L)'
;MARVRYRVPEIVAGVGITLTLLVLIALGGAFLTDIRISSHGATTAATVLDGSGYWRSVVRFVDAEGRLQTPGAGIAYPVGLTPGENIYVEYDIAEPTRVRVAGRSAVDGILPAAGALAAIWVVVGPAWVTLRRRRDQRS
;
A
#
# COMPACT_ATOMS: atom_id res chain seq x y z
N MET A 1 -24.93 30.37 6.26
CA MET A 1 -25.02 28.90 6.06
C MET A 1 -25.87 28.45 4.85
N ALA A 2 -26.46 29.34 4.04
CA ALA A 2 -27.35 28.94 2.93
C ALA A 2 -26.65 28.37 1.69
N ARG A 3 -25.40 28.74 1.38
CA ARG A 3 -24.70 28.29 0.15
C ARG A 3 -24.22 26.83 0.18
N VAL A 4 -23.90 26.28 1.36
CA VAL A 4 -23.35 24.91 1.48
C VAL A 4 -24.40 23.83 1.16
N ARG A 5 -25.67 24.07 1.52
CA ARG A 5 -26.78 23.11 1.26
C ARG A 5 -27.01 22.84 -0.23
N TYR A 6 -26.61 23.74 -1.13
CA TYR A 6 -26.77 23.57 -2.57
C TYR A 6 -25.65 22.74 -3.22
N ARG A 7 -24.50 22.56 -2.53
CA ARG A 7 -23.30 21.89 -3.06
C ARG A 7 -23.00 20.54 -2.38
N VAL A 8 -23.88 20.07 -1.49
CA VAL A 8 -23.68 18.82 -0.74
C VAL A 8 -23.45 17.60 -1.66
N PRO A 9 -24.22 17.38 -2.75
CA PRO A 9 -23.94 16.25 -3.64
C PRO A 9 -22.56 16.38 -4.33
N GLU A 10 -22.16 17.58 -4.75
CA GLU A 10 -20.84 17.81 -5.34
C GLU A 10 -19.70 17.53 -4.33
N ILE A 11 -19.89 17.88 -3.06
CA ILE A 11 -18.92 17.57 -1.99
C ILE A 11 -18.80 16.06 -1.81
N VAL A 12 -19.92 15.33 -1.75
CA VAL A 12 -19.92 13.87 -1.56
C VAL A 12 -19.25 13.15 -2.75
N ALA A 13 -19.55 13.58 -3.98
CA ALA A 13 -18.87 13.06 -5.17
C ALA A 13 -17.37 13.40 -5.15
N GLY A 14 -17.03 14.63 -4.78
CA GLY A 14 -15.63 15.08 -4.64
C GLY A 14 -14.85 14.21 -3.66
N VAL A 15 -15.40 13.93 -2.49
CA VAL A 15 -14.78 13.04 -1.49
C VAL A 15 -14.55 11.64 -2.06
N GLY A 16 -15.53 11.04 -2.73
CA GLY A 16 -15.38 9.73 -3.37
C GLY A 16 -14.26 9.68 -4.41
N ILE A 17 -14.17 10.71 -5.25
CA ILE A 17 -13.13 10.84 -6.27
C ILE A 17 -11.76 11.02 -5.61
N THR A 18 -11.65 11.90 -4.60
CA THR A 18 -10.39 12.11 -3.88
C THR A 18 -9.89 10.82 -3.22
N LEU A 19 -10.77 10.09 -2.53
CA LEU A 19 -10.41 8.80 -1.93
C LEU A 19 -9.97 7.78 -2.99
N THR A 20 -10.65 7.76 -4.14
CA THR A 20 -10.27 6.90 -5.26
C THR A 20 -8.86 7.23 -5.77
N LEU A 21 -8.55 8.52 -5.96
CA LEU A 21 -7.23 8.97 -6.40
C LEU A 21 -6.12 8.60 -5.40
N LEU A 22 -6.37 8.74 -4.10
CA LEU A 22 -5.40 8.38 -3.06
C LEU A 22 -5.04 6.88 -3.11
N VAL A 23 -6.04 6.01 -3.30
CA VAL A 23 -5.79 4.56 -3.45
C VAL A 23 -4.97 4.27 -4.70
N LEU A 24 -5.28 4.91 -5.83
CA LEU A 24 -4.55 4.72 -7.09
C LEU A 24 -3.09 5.19 -6.98
N ILE A 25 -2.85 6.34 -6.35
CA ILE A 25 -1.50 6.87 -6.11
C ILE A 25 -0.69 5.92 -5.22
N ALA A 26 -1.29 5.41 -4.14
CA ALA A 26 -0.63 4.47 -3.24
C ALA A 26 -0.25 3.16 -3.94
N LEU A 27 -1.16 2.58 -4.74
CA LEU A 27 -0.87 1.40 -5.56
C LEU A 27 0.25 1.71 -6.57
N GLY A 28 0.16 2.82 -7.30
CA GLY A 28 1.18 3.21 -8.28
C GLY A 28 2.57 3.35 -7.67
N GLY A 29 2.67 3.93 -6.47
CA GLY A 29 3.93 4.03 -5.72
C GLY A 29 4.51 2.67 -5.31
N ALA A 30 3.65 1.74 -4.89
CA ALA A 30 4.05 0.37 -4.57
C ALA A 30 4.59 -0.36 -5.82
N PHE A 31 3.90 -0.28 -6.95
CA PHE A 31 4.36 -0.87 -8.21
C PHE A 31 5.68 -0.29 -8.70
N LEU A 32 5.86 1.03 -8.61
CA LEU A 32 7.12 1.67 -9.02
C LEU A 32 8.30 1.20 -8.14
N THR A 33 8.06 1.00 -6.85
CA THR A 33 9.08 0.48 -5.92
C THR A 33 9.45 -0.95 -6.27
N ASP A 34 8.46 -1.79 -6.57
CA ASP A 34 8.69 -3.18 -6.97
C ASP A 34 9.45 -3.33 -8.28
N ILE A 35 9.15 -2.49 -9.28
CA ILE A 35 9.87 -2.51 -10.56
C ILE A 35 11.35 -2.19 -10.33
N ARG A 36 11.66 -1.25 -9.44
CA ARG A 36 13.06 -0.90 -9.11
C ARG A 36 13.78 -2.09 -8.50
N ILE A 37 13.18 -2.75 -7.50
CA ILE A 37 13.74 -3.95 -6.87
C ILE A 37 13.95 -5.07 -7.91
N SER A 38 12.97 -5.31 -8.79
CA SER A 38 13.08 -6.36 -9.81
C SER A 38 14.15 -6.09 -10.88
N SER A 39 14.44 -4.82 -11.18
CA SER A 39 15.38 -4.44 -12.25
C SER A 39 16.86 -4.67 -11.90
N HIS A 40 17.22 -4.58 -10.62
CA HIS A 40 18.58 -4.76 -10.11
C HIS A 40 18.57 -5.68 -8.88
N GLY A 41 17.70 -6.68 -8.92
CA GLY A 41 17.38 -7.52 -7.77
C GLY A 41 18.36 -8.67 -7.57
N ALA A 42 18.76 -8.90 -6.33
CA ALA A 42 19.40 -10.14 -5.90
C ALA A 42 18.57 -10.81 -4.79
N THR A 43 18.64 -12.13 -4.72
CA THR A 43 17.95 -12.93 -3.69
C THR A 43 18.97 -13.49 -2.72
N THR A 44 18.69 -13.37 -1.42
CA THR A 44 19.56 -13.89 -0.36
C THR A 44 18.73 -14.37 0.83
N ALA A 45 19.33 -15.24 1.64
CA ALA A 45 18.72 -15.67 2.89
C ALA A 45 18.86 -14.55 3.93
N ALA A 46 17.78 -14.28 4.65
CA ALA A 46 17.72 -13.30 5.72
C ALA A 46 17.10 -13.89 6.96
N THR A 47 17.60 -13.47 8.11
CA THR A 47 17.03 -13.84 9.42
C THR A 47 16.18 -12.69 9.93
N VAL A 48 14.96 -13.00 10.38
CA VAL A 48 14.05 -12.04 11.00
C VAL A 48 14.55 -11.71 12.41
N LEU A 49 14.74 -10.43 12.71
CA LEU A 49 15.24 -9.96 14.00
C LEU A 49 14.10 -9.79 15.02
N ASP A 50 14.44 -9.95 16.30
CA ASP A 50 13.55 -9.62 17.42
C ASP A 50 13.08 -8.16 17.34
N GLY A 51 11.79 -7.94 17.64
CA GLY A 51 11.12 -6.66 17.42
C GLY A 51 10.39 -6.53 16.07
N SER A 52 10.43 -7.58 15.25
CA SER A 52 9.53 -7.73 14.11
C SER A 52 8.09 -7.94 14.58
N GLY A 53 7.17 -7.11 14.10
CA GLY A 53 5.74 -7.22 14.33
C GLY A 53 4.93 -7.04 13.04
N TYR A 54 3.60 -7.00 13.17
CA TYR A 54 2.68 -6.99 12.03
C TYR A 54 2.91 -5.82 11.04
N TRP A 55 3.27 -4.64 11.55
CA TRP A 55 3.44 -3.43 10.73
C TRP A 55 4.88 -3.19 10.26
N ARG A 56 5.86 -3.84 10.91
CA ARG A 56 7.28 -3.62 10.64
C ARG A 56 8.06 -4.85 11.03
N SER A 57 8.76 -5.44 10.08
CA SER A 57 9.73 -6.49 10.35
C SER A 57 11.11 -6.02 9.94
N VAL A 58 12.12 -6.31 10.76
CA VAL A 58 13.51 -6.00 10.47
C VAL A 58 14.22 -7.33 10.22
N VAL A 59 15.03 -7.38 9.16
CA VAL A 59 15.79 -8.57 8.82
C VAL A 59 17.27 -8.23 8.79
N ARG A 60 18.08 -9.27 8.93
CA ARG A 60 19.52 -9.23 8.73
C ARG A 60 19.89 -10.18 7.62
N PHE A 61 20.67 -9.71 6.65
CA PHE A 61 21.15 -10.52 5.54
C PHE A 61 22.54 -10.09 5.11
N VAL A 62 23.15 -10.90 4.26
CA VAL A 62 24.44 -10.61 3.65
C VAL A 62 24.19 -10.26 2.18
N ASP A 63 24.69 -9.10 1.75
CA ASP A 63 24.61 -8.66 0.34
C ASP A 63 25.62 -9.41 -0.55
N ALA A 64 25.56 -9.16 -1.86
CA ALA A 64 26.39 -9.81 -2.87
C ALA A 64 27.88 -9.50 -2.69
N GLU A 65 28.20 -8.38 -2.03
CA GLU A 65 29.55 -7.97 -1.69
C GLU A 65 30.03 -8.56 -0.35
N GLY A 66 29.22 -9.39 0.31
CA GLY A 66 29.55 -10.04 1.58
C GLY A 66 29.38 -9.14 2.80
N ARG A 67 28.72 -7.99 2.67
CA ARG A 67 28.48 -7.04 3.77
C ARG A 67 27.17 -7.36 4.47
N LEU A 68 27.19 -7.20 5.79
CA LEU A 68 26.00 -7.36 6.62
C LEU A 68 25.09 -6.15 6.47
N GLN A 69 23.86 -6.38 6.02
CA GLN A 69 22.83 -5.36 5.89
C GLN A 69 21.74 -5.55 6.93
N THR A 70 21.26 -4.45 7.50
CA THR A 70 20.11 -4.43 8.43
C THR A 70 19.26 -3.20 8.12
N PRO A 71 18.26 -3.34 7.22
CA PRO A 71 17.45 -2.21 6.78
C PRO A 71 16.68 -1.57 7.94
N GLY A 72 17.05 -0.33 8.29
CA GLY A 72 16.42 0.40 9.38
C GLY A 72 14.93 0.70 9.13
N ALA A 73 14.53 0.88 7.87
CA ALA A 73 13.12 1.12 7.50
C ALA A 73 12.22 -0.12 7.70
N GLY A 74 12.82 -1.31 7.84
CA GLY A 74 12.12 -2.58 7.80
C GLY A 74 11.90 -3.08 6.36
N ILE A 75 11.35 -4.29 6.25
CA ILE A 75 11.09 -4.96 4.97
C ILE A 75 9.69 -4.67 4.45
N ALA A 76 9.56 -4.59 3.12
CA ALA A 76 8.27 -4.51 2.46
C ALA A 76 7.54 -5.87 2.53
N TYR A 77 6.21 -5.80 2.68
CA TYR A 77 5.30 -6.95 2.75
C TYR A 77 5.58 -7.94 3.90
N PRO A 78 5.69 -7.50 5.17
CA PRO A 78 6.17 -8.30 6.32
C PRO A 78 5.15 -9.29 6.93
N VAL A 79 4.07 -9.63 6.23
CA VAL A 79 2.93 -10.36 6.83
C VAL A 79 3.31 -11.81 7.17
N GLY A 80 3.01 -12.25 8.40
CA GLY A 80 3.13 -13.65 8.82
C GLY A 80 4.56 -14.13 9.11
N LEU A 81 5.45 -13.22 9.49
CA LEU A 81 6.84 -13.54 9.84
C LEU A 81 7.02 -13.72 11.34
N THR A 82 7.82 -14.72 11.73
CA THR A 82 8.15 -15.00 13.13
C THR A 82 9.59 -14.55 13.43
N PRO A 83 9.86 -13.88 14.56
CA PRO A 83 11.25 -13.59 14.97
C PRO A 83 12.10 -14.87 15.00
N GLY A 84 13.33 -14.78 14.47
CA GLY A 84 14.26 -15.92 14.37
C GLY A 84 14.03 -16.82 13.14
N GLU A 85 13.00 -16.57 12.34
CA GLU A 85 12.75 -17.29 11.10
C GLU A 85 13.77 -16.92 10.01
N ASN A 86 14.16 -17.91 9.19
CA ASN A 86 14.98 -17.70 8.01
C ASN A 86 14.09 -17.65 6.77
N ILE A 87 14.10 -16.52 6.09
CA ILE A 87 13.30 -16.26 4.90
C ILE A 87 14.19 -15.86 3.72
N TYR A 88 13.70 -16.04 2.51
CA TYR A 88 14.33 -15.46 1.33
C TYR A 88 13.82 -14.03 1.13
N VAL A 89 14.76 -13.12 0.87
CA VAL A 89 14.46 -11.73 0.57
C VAL A 89 15.03 -11.35 -0.79
N GLU A 90 14.30 -10.49 -1.48
CA GLU A 90 14.76 -9.81 -2.69
C GLU A 90 15.14 -8.38 -2.32
N TYR A 91 16.33 -7.95 -2.72
CA TYR A 91 16.83 -6.61 -2.47
C TYR A 91 17.43 -5.98 -3.73
N ASP A 92 17.40 -4.65 -3.78
CA ASP A 92 18.04 -3.86 -4.83
C ASP A 92 19.56 -3.78 -4.57
N ILE A 93 20.39 -4.26 -5.50
CA ILE A 93 21.86 -4.24 -5.37
C ILE A 93 22.37 -2.79 -5.27
N ALA A 94 21.74 -1.85 -5.98
CA ALA A 94 22.16 -0.45 -5.96
C ALA A 94 21.75 0.26 -4.66
N GLU A 95 20.69 -0.20 -3.99
CA GLU A 95 20.19 0.36 -2.74
C GLU A 95 19.74 -0.77 -1.79
N PRO A 96 20.68 -1.43 -1.07
CA PRO A 96 20.41 -2.62 -0.25
C PRO A 96 19.44 -2.40 0.92
N THR A 97 19.07 -1.15 1.20
CA THR A 97 18.04 -0.82 2.18
C THR A 97 16.61 -1.07 1.67
N ARG A 98 16.41 -1.23 0.36
CA ARG A 98 15.13 -1.63 -0.25
C ARG A 98 15.05 -3.14 -0.33
N VAL A 99 14.27 -3.71 0.56
CA VAL A 99 14.15 -5.16 0.72
C VAL A 99 12.69 -5.56 0.81
N ARG A 100 12.32 -6.63 0.11
CA ARG A 100 11.00 -7.27 0.21
C ARG A 100 11.14 -8.76 0.45
N VAL A 101 10.09 -9.36 1.02
CA VAL A 101 9.97 -10.83 1.07
C VAL A 101 9.95 -11.37 -0.36
N ALA A 102 10.75 -12.41 -0.64
CA ALA A 102 10.82 -13.00 -1.96
C ALA A 102 9.45 -13.53 -2.42
N GLY A 103 9.12 -13.32 -3.69
CA GLY A 103 7.84 -13.73 -4.27
C GLY A 103 6.62 -12.91 -3.85
N ARG A 104 6.77 -11.86 -3.01
CA ARG A 104 5.70 -10.92 -2.67
C ARG A 104 5.85 -9.61 -3.43
N SER A 105 4.72 -9.01 -3.78
CA SER A 105 4.70 -7.77 -4.55
C SER A 105 3.45 -6.94 -4.27
N ALA A 106 3.42 -5.72 -4.81
CA ALA A 106 2.30 -4.81 -4.87
C ALA A 106 1.06 -5.44 -5.51
N VAL A 107 1.21 -6.53 -6.27
CA VAL A 107 0.09 -7.33 -6.80
C VAL A 107 -0.78 -7.88 -5.66
N ASP A 108 -0.18 -8.28 -4.54
CA ASP A 108 -0.90 -8.76 -3.35
C ASP A 108 -1.80 -7.67 -2.77
N GLY A 109 -1.46 -6.40 -3.00
CA GLY A 109 -2.22 -5.24 -2.58
C GLY A 109 -3.44 -4.89 -3.46
N ILE A 110 -3.58 -5.49 -4.64
CA ILE A 110 -4.68 -5.16 -5.57
C ILE A 110 -6.03 -5.54 -4.97
N LEU A 111 -6.15 -6.77 -4.45
CA LEU A 111 -7.41 -7.27 -3.91
C LEU A 111 -7.93 -6.44 -2.72
N PRO A 112 -7.12 -6.14 -1.67
CA PRO A 112 -7.58 -5.28 -0.59
C PRO A 112 -7.87 -3.85 -1.06
N ALA A 113 -7.10 -3.30 -2.00
CA ALA A 113 -7.36 -1.97 -2.55
C ALA A 113 -8.66 -1.90 -3.35
N ALA A 114 -8.92 -2.90 -4.19
CA ALA A 114 -10.18 -3.02 -4.94
C ALA A 114 -11.38 -3.16 -3.98
N GLY A 115 -11.24 -3.96 -2.92
CA GLY A 115 -12.26 -4.08 -1.87
C GLY A 115 -12.54 -2.76 -1.16
N ALA A 116 -11.51 -1.99 -0.83
CA ALA A 116 -11.65 -0.67 -0.23
C ALA A 116 -12.37 0.32 -1.17
N LEU A 117 -12.00 0.35 -2.45
CA LEU A 117 -12.68 1.17 -3.46
C LEU A 117 -14.15 0.78 -3.62
N ALA A 118 -14.45 -0.52 -3.65
CA ALA A 118 -15.82 -1.00 -3.72
C ALA A 118 -16.63 -0.53 -2.50
N ALA A 119 -16.07 -0.68 -1.29
CA ALA A 119 -16.73 -0.22 -0.06
C ALA A 119 -16.99 1.30 -0.06
N ILE A 120 -16.02 2.11 -0.52
CA ILE A 120 -16.19 3.57 -0.66
C ILE A 120 -17.38 3.88 -1.57
N TRP A 121 -17.44 3.27 -2.75
CA TRP A 121 -18.48 3.57 -3.73
C TRP A 121 -19.86 3.01 -3.35
N VAL A 122 -19.92 1.91 -2.58
CA VAL A 122 -21.16 1.40 -1.98
C VAL A 122 -21.79 2.42 -1.02
N VAL A 123 -20.99 3.25 -0.34
CA VAL A 123 -21.50 4.30 0.56
C VAL A 123 -21.72 5.62 -0.19
N VAL A 124 -20.72 6.06 -0.95
CA VAL A 124 -20.71 7.36 -1.63
C VAL A 124 -21.75 7.41 -2.74
N GLY A 125 -21.90 6.34 -3.53
CA GLY A 125 -22.85 6.29 -4.65
C GLY A 125 -24.30 6.55 -4.22
N PRO A 126 -24.85 5.76 -3.28
CA PRO A 126 -26.21 5.99 -2.77
C PRO A 126 -26.37 7.35 -2.07
N ALA A 127 -25.37 7.79 -1.29
CA ALA A 127 -25.41 9.10 -0.64
C ALA A 127 -25.50 10.23 -1.67
N TRP A 128 -24.69 10.16 -2.73
CA TRP A 128 -24.71 11.13 -3.81
C TRP A 128 -26.05 11.16 -4.56
N VAL A 129 -26.56 10.00 -4.97
CA VAL A 129 -27.84 9.90 -5.70
C VAL A 129 -29.00 10.43 -4.87
N THR A 130 -29.08 10.07 -3.58
CA THR A 130 -30.16 10.52 -2.70
C THR A 130 -30.11 12.02 -2.45
N LEU A 131 -28.92 12.59 -2.22
CA LEU A 131 -28.74 14.03 -2.05
C LEU A 131 -29.08 14.82 -3.32
N ARG A 132 -28.69 14.30 -4.50
CA ARG A 132 -29.02 14.90 -5.79
C ARG A 132 -30.54 14.93 -6.02
N ARG A 133 -31.21 13.78 -5.85
CA ARG A 133 -32.68 13.69 -6.00
C ARG A 133 -33.43 14.65 -5.09
N ARG A 134 -33.00 14.79 -3.83
CA ARG A 134 -33.61 15.72 -2.86
C ARG A 134 -33.43 17.18 -3.24
N ARG A 135 -32.36 17.53 -3.97
CA ARG A 135 -32.14 18.88 -4.48
C ARG A 135 -33.09 19.17 -5.64
N ASP A 136 -33.18 18.24 -6.59
CA ASP A 136 -34.00 18.39 -7.80
C ASP A 136 -35.51 18.46 -7.46
N GLN A 137 -35.96 17.84 -6.36
CA GLN A 137 -37.34 17.95 -5.86
C GLN A 137 -37.66 19.26 -5.14
N ARG A 138 -36.65 20.07 -4.79
CA ARG A 138 -36.80 21.32 -4.03
C ARG A 138 -36.61 22.59 -4.88
N SER A 139 -36.16 22.43 -6.13
CA SER A 139 -36.07 23.48 -7.14
C SER A 139 -37.35 23.52 -7.97
#